data_AF-J4KTV0-F1
#
_entry.id   AF-J4KTV0-F1
#
_cell.length_a   1.000
_cell.length_b   1.000
_cell.length_c   1.000
_cell.angle_alpha   90.00
_cell.angle_beta   90.00
_cell.angle_gamma   90.00
#
_symmetry.space_group_name_H-M   'P 1'
#
loop_
_entity.id
_entity.type
_entity.pdbx_description
1 polymer ?
#
loop_
_entity_poly.entity_id
_entity_poly.type
_entity_poly.pdbx_seq_one_letter_code
_entity_poly.pdbx_strand_id
1 'polypeptide(L)' 'MKIVKLNLKRALVLLFGGVIVALFSILSYSVYECIFHNKDIVMTAWAVSLGVFNALLSPAKFLTFFKV' A
#
# COMPACT_ATOMS: atom_id res chain seq x y z
N MET A 1 29.66 -9.55 3.61
CA MET A 1 29.24 -8.14 3.44
C MET A 1 28.20 -7.90 2.33
N LYS A 2 28.20 -8.65 1.20
CA LYS A 2 27.18 -8.53 0.13
C LYS A 2 25.73 -8.83 0.58
N ILE A 3 25.54 -9.83 1.46
CA ILE A 3 24.22 -10.26 1.94
C ILE A 3 23.52 -9.16 2.75
N VAL A 4 24.27 -8.45 3.61
CA VAL A 4 23.76 -7.34 4.42
C VAL A 4 23.27 -6.19 3.53
N LYS A 5 24.00 -5.85 2.46
CA LYS A 5 23.57 -4.83 1.49
C LYS A 5 22.31 -5.21 0.72
N LEU A 6 22.11 -6.50 0.40
CA LEU A 6 20.90 -6.98 -0.28
C LEU A 6 19.67 -6.89 0.63
N ASN A 7 19.79 -7.34 1.88
CA ASN A 7 18.70 -7.27 2.85
C ASN A 7 18.31 -5.83 3.20
N LEU A 8 19.28 -4.91 3.27
CA LEU A 8 19.02 -3.49 3.49
C LEU A 8 18.22 -2.86 2.33
N LYS A 9 18.56 -3.20 1.07
CA LYS A 9 17.79 -2.74 -0.10
C LYS A 9 16.36 -3.26 -0.09
N ARG A 10 16.17 -4.55 0.24
CA ARG A 10 14.82 -5.13 0.38
C ARG A 10 14.00 -4.44 1.46
N ALA A 11 14.61 -4.17 2.62
CA ALA A 11 13.96 -3.46 3.71
C ALA A 11 13.55 -2.04 3.30
N LEU A 12 14.40 -1.31 2.56
CA LEU A 12 14.07 0.02 2.04
C LEU A 12 12.93 -0.01 1.02
N VAL A 13 12.92 -0.97 0.10
CA VAL A 13 11.84 -1.13 -0.89
C VAL A 13 10.51 -1.46 -0.19
N LEU A 14 10.54 -2.32 0.83
CA LEU A 14 9.36 -2.66 1.61
C LEU A 14 8.86 -1.47 2.44
N LEU A 15 9.77 -0.71 3.06
CA LEU A 15 9.42 0.54 3.76
C LEU A 15 8.77 1.54 2.81
N PHE A 16 9.35 1.74 1.62
CA PHE A 16 8.80 2.62 0.61
C PHE A 16 7.41 2.18 0.14
N GLY A 17 7.23 0.88 -0.13
CA GLY A 17 5.93 0.30 -0.45
C GLY A 17 4.91 0.51 0.68
N GLY A 18 5.32 0.34 1.94
CA GLY A 18 4.47 0.59 3.11
C GLY A 18 4.04 2.05 3.23
N VAL A 19 4.93 3.01 2.97
CA VAL A 19 4.61 4.44 2.95
C VAL A 19 3.59 4.75 1.84
N ILE A 20 3.75 4.16 0.65
CA ILE A 20 2.78 4.32 -0.44
C ILE A 20 1.40 3.79 -0.05
N VAL A 21 1.33 2.60 0.54
CA VAL A 21 0.07 2.01 1.01
C VAL A 21 -0.60 2.91 2.04
N ALA A 22 0.17 3.43 3.00
CA ALA A 22 -0.35 4.32 4.04
C ALA A 22 -0.93 5.62 3.44
N LEU A 23 -0.20 6.25 2.51
CA LEU A 23 -0.68 7.45 1.82
C LEU A 23 -1.95 7.18 0.99
N PHE A 24 -1.97 6.07 0.25
CA PHE A 24 -3.15 5.65 -0.51
C PHE A 24 -4.37 5.40 0.40
N SER A 25 -4.15 4.76 1.55
CA SER A 25 -5.20 4.51 2.54
C SER A 25 -5.81 5.80 3.08
N ILE A 26 -4.98 6.77 3.46
CA ILE A 26 -5.45 8.06 4.00
C ILE A 26 -6.22 8.83 2.93
N LEU A 27 -5.63 8.97 1.73
CA LEU A 27 -6.24 9.70 0.63
C LEU A 27 -7.58 9.08 0.19
N SER A 28 -7.63 7.76 0.01
CA SER A 28 -8.86 7.07 -0.39
C SER A 28 -9.96 7.21 0.67
N TYR A 29 -9.63 7.08 1.95
CA TYR A 29 -10.59 7.30 3.03
C TYR A 29 -11.16 8.72 3.00
N SER A 30 -10.31 9.75 2.92
CA SER A 30 -10.75 11.15 2.86
C SER A 30 -11.60 11.45 1.63
N VAL A 31 -11.27 10.86 0.48
CA VAL A 31 -12.07 11.00 -0.75
C VAL A 31 -13.44 10.36 -0.57
N TYR A 32 -13.52 9.16 0.00
CA TYR A 32 -14.79 8.50 0.24
C TYR A 32 -15.65 9.20 1.28
N GLU A 33 -15.06 9.74 2.35
CA GLU A 33 -15.75 10.56 3.34
C GLU A 33 -16.33 11.85 2.72
N CYS A 34 -15.64 12.44 1.73
CA CYS A 34 -16.14 13.60 0.99
C CYS A 34 -17.32 13.25 0.05
N ILE A 35 -17.27 12.07 -0.59
CA ILE A 35 -18.28 11.64 -1.57
C ILE A 35 -19.52 11.07 -0.89
N PHE A 36 -19.34 10.24 0.15
CA PHE A 36 -20.42 9.49 0.79
C PHE A 36 -20.69 10.04 2.19
N HIS A 37 -21.94 10.47 2.43
CA HIS A 37 -22.39 10.90 3.75
C HIS A 37 -22.62 9.74 4.74
N ASN A 38 -22.67 8.49 4.27
CA ASN A 38 -22.89 7.31 5.10
C ASN A 38 -21.56 6.59 5.39
N LYS A 39 -21.20 6.49 6.68
CA LYS A 39 -19.96 5.87 7.15
C LYS A 39 -19.81 4.38 6.80
N ASP A 40 -20.91 3.63 6.72
CA ASP A 40 -20.85 2.20 6.36
C ASP A 40 -20.40 2.01 4.90
N ILE A 41 -20.85 2.91 4.02
CA ILE A 41 -20.46 2.91 2.60
C ILE A 41 -19.00 3.33 2.46
N VAL A 42 -18.57 4.35 3.21
CA VAL A 42 -17.16 4.81 3.24
C VAL A 42 -16.23 3.69 3.65
N MET A 43 -16.52 3.01 4.77
CA MET A 43 -15.72 1.90 5.29
C MET A 43 -15.63 0.74 4.29
N THR A 44 -16.77 0.40 3.66
CA THR A 44 -16.83 -0.69 2.68
C THR A 44 -16.02 -0.35 1.42
N ALA A 45 -16.21 0.85 0.85
CA ALA A 45 -15.47 1.30 -0.33
C ALA A 45 -13.97 1.40 -0.05
N TRP A 46 -13.59 1.91 1.13
CA TRP A 46 -12.20 1.97 1.58
C TRP A 46 -11.58 0.58 1.71
N ALA A 47 -12.27 -0.37 2.35
CA ALA A 47 -11.79 -1.74 2.50
C ALA A 47 -11.62 -2.45 1.15
N VAL A 48 -12.56 -2.27 0.22
CA VAL A 48 -12.46 -2.82 -1.14
C VAL A 48 -11.25 -2.23 -1.87
N SER A 49 -11.05 -0.92 -1.81
CA SER A 49 -9.92 -0.25 -2.43
C SER A 49 -8.57 -0.70 -1.88
N LEU A 50 -8.47 -0.90 -0.57
CA LEU A 50 -7.27 -1.49 0.04
C LEU A 50 -7.07 -2.94 -0.39
N GLY A 51 -8.13 -3.74 -0.47
CA GLY A 51 -8.07 -5.13 -0.96
C GLY A 51 -7.55 -5.22 -2.40
N VAL A 52 -8.11 -4.39 -3.29
CA VAL A 52 -7.68 -4.30 -4.70
C VAL A 52 -6.23 -3.80 -4.79
N PHE A 53 -5.89 -2.75 -4.05
CA PHE A 53 -4.53 -2.20 -4.03
C PHE A 53 -3.51 -3.26 -3.60
N ASN A 54 -3.79 -3.99 -2.54
CA ASN A 54 -2.87 -5.01 -2.02
C ASN A 54 -2.78 -6.24 -2.94
N ALA A 55 -3.86 -6.60 -3.64
CA ALA A 55 -3.84 -7.65 -4.65
C ALA A 55 -2.97 -7.26 -5.87
N LEU A 56 -3.04 -6.00 -6.29
CA LEU A 56 -2.26 -5.47 -7.41
C LEU A 56 -0.79 -5.24 -7.05
N LEU A 57 -0.54 -4.66 -5.88
CA LEU A 57 0.77 -4.17 -5.42
C LEU A 57 1.18 -4.85 -4.11
N SER A 58 1.17 -6.18 -4.11
CA SER A 58 1.61 -6.95 -2.94
C SER A 58 3.09 -6.68 -2.63
N PRO A 59 3.52 -6.83 -1.37
CA PRO A 59 4.92 -6.64 -0.97
C PRO A 59 5.92 -7.44 -1.82
N ALA A 60 5.52 -8.66 -2.23
CA ALA A 60 6.33 -9.50 -3.11
C ALA A 60 6.45 -8.92 -4.53
N LYS A 61 5.39 -8.31 -5.06
CA LYS A 61 5.41 -7.64 -6.36
C LYS A 61 6.28 -6.38 -6.33
N PHE A 62 6.30 -5.64 -5.24
CA PHE A 62 7.23 -4.51 -5.05
C PHE A 62 8.69 -4.96 -5.14
N LEU A 63 9.07 -6.02 -4.43
CA LEU A 63 10.43 -6.58 -4.52
C LEU A 63 10.77 -7.03 -5.95
N THR A 64 9.82 -7.68 -6.62
CA THR A 64 9.98 -8.12 -8.02
C THR A 64 10.15 -6.93 -8.98
N PHE A 65 9.38 -5.86 -8.81
CA PHE A 65 9.44 -4.66 -9.66
C PHE A 65 10.78 -3.94 -9.55
N PHE A 66 11.31 -3.83 -8.32
CA PHE A 66 12.63 -3.23 -8.08
C PHE A 66 13.80 -4.19 -8.35
N LYS A 67 13.51 -5.44 -8.76
CA LYS A 67 14.49 -6.52 -9.01
C LYS A 67 15.42 -6.74 -7.81
N VAL A 68 14.88 -6.70 -6.58
CA VAL A 68 15.62 -6.85 -5.32
C VAL A 68 15.27 -8.16 -4.62
#